data_AF-A0A4Q7NMX1-F1
#
_entry.id   AF-A0A4Q7NMX1-F1
#
_cell.length_a   1.000
_cell.length_b   1.000
_cell.length_c   1.000
_cell.angle_alpha   90.00
_cell.angle_beta   90.00
_cell.angle_gamma   90.00
#
_symmetry.space_group_name_H-M   'P 1'
#
loop_
_entity.id
_entity.type
_entity.pdbx_description
1 polymer ?
#
loop_
_entity_poly.entity_id
_entity_poly.type
_entity_poly.pdbx_seq_one_letter_code
_entity_poly.pdbx_strand_id
1 'polypeptide(L)' 'MALKPGPKPIAKSTGKPDQRRRDNKTTPGNTSSLKPSKSSNPPKSK' A
#
# COMPACT_ATOMS: atom_id res chain seq x y z
N MET A 1 -7.96 -11.24 6.19
CA MET A 1 -7.83 -9.82 6.59
C MET A 1 -8.27 -8.96 5.41
N ALA A 2 -9.36 -8.20 5.56
CA ALA A 2 -9.75 -7.21 4.57
C ALA A 2 -8.67 -6.12 4.49
N LEU A 3 -8.15 -5.84 3.30
CA LEU A 3 -7.23 -4.74 3.09
C LEU A 3 -8.02 -3.44 3.24
N LYS A 4 -7.64 -2.63 4.23
CA LYS A 4 -8.25 -1.31 4.43
C LYS A 4 -8.04 -0.48 3.14
N PRO A 5 -9.11 0.01 2.48
CA PRO A 5 -9.00 0.87 1.31
C PRO A 5 -8.37 2.21 1.69
N GLY A 6 -7.71 2.85 0.73
CA GLY A 6 -7.12 4.17 0.90
C GLY A 6 -5.58 4.18 0.83
N PRO A 7 -4.99 5.35 0.53
CA PRO A 7 -3.54 5.52 0.55
C PRO A 7 -2.99 5.22 1.94
N LYS A 8 -1.78 4.66 1.97
CA LYS A 8 -1.14 4.25 3.20
C LYS A 8 -0.81 5.47 4.07
N PRO A 9 -1.16 5.46 5.37
CA PRO A 9 -0.89 6.59 6.25
C PRO A 9 0.61 6.88 6.34
N ILE A 10 0.94 8.17 6.44
CA ILE A 10 2.31 8.62 6.73
C ILE A 10 2.55 8.58 8.25
N ALA A 11 3.65 7.96 8.66
CA ALA A 11 4.05 7.94 10.06
C ALA A 11 4.58 9.33 10.47
N LYS A 12 4.01 9.92 11.53
CA LYS A 12 4.38 11.26 12.01
C LYS A 12 5.84 11.41 12.40
N SER A 13 6.47 10.32 12.87
CA SER A 13 7.86 10.32 13.33
C SER A 13 8.89 10.29 12.20
N THR A 14 8.55 9.69 11.05
CA THR A 14 9.51 9.46 9.96
C THR A 14 9.14 10.18 8.67
N GLY A 15 7.91 10.68 8.54
CA GLY A 15 7.40 11.24 7.29
C GLY A 15 7.25 10.22 6.16
N LYS A 16 7.40 8.93 6.46
CA LYS A 16 7.34 7.83 5.47
C LYS A 16 6.06 7.00 5.64
N PRO A 17 5.62 6.26 4.60
CA PRO A 17 4.47 5.36 4.70
C PRO A 17 4.64 4.34 5.84
N ASP A 18 3.59 4.13 6.65
CA ASP A 18 3.60 3.27 7.85
C ASP A 18 3.93 1.80 7.53
N GLN A 19 5.17 1.38 7.70
CA GLN A 19 5.64 0.05 7.32
C GLN A 19 4.88 -1.12 7.98
N ARG A 20 4.16 -0.90 9.09
CA ARG A 20 3.37 -1.94 9.78
C ARG A 20 2.12 -2.37 9.00
N ARG A 21 1.57 -1.49 8.16
CA ARG A 21 0.39 -1.79 7.33
C ARG A 21 0.81 -2.42 6.00
N ARG A 22 0.07 -3.41 5.50
CA ARG A 22 0.26 -3.92 4.13
C ARG A 22 -0.19 -2.88 3.11
N ASP A 23 0.55 -2.78 2.00
CA ASP A 23 0.19 -1.91 0.87
C ASP A 23 -0.99 -2.53 0.10
N ASN A 24 -1.97 -1.70 -0.27
CA ASN A 24 -3.08 -2.10 -1.12
C ASN A 24 -2.96 -1.37 -2.46
N LYS A 25 -2.24 -1.97 -3.40
CA LYS A 25 -1.94 -1.37 -4.72
C LYS A 25 -3.18 -1.12 -5.59
N THR A 26 -4.33 -1.66 -5.22
CA THR A 26 -5.60 -1.42 -5.93
C THR A 26 -6.24 -0.08 -5.56
N THR A 27 -5.77 0.60 -4.51
CA THR A 27 -6.26 1.94 -4.16
C THR A 27 -5.43 3.01 -4.88
N PRO A 28 -6.07 3.90 -5.66
CA PRO A 28 -5.41 5.08 -6.21
C PRO A 28 -4.73 5.91 -5.11
N GLY A 29 -3.53 6.43 -5.40
CA GLY A 29 -2.76 7.25 -4.44
C GLY A 29 -1.85 6.46 -3.50
N ASN A 30 -1.75 5.12 -3.62
CA ASN A 30 -0.72 4.37 -2.90
C ASN A 30 0.65 4.49 -3.58
N THR A 31 1.70 4.55 -2.77
CA THR A 31 3.11 4.62 -3.22
C THR A 31 3.47 3.38 -4.04
N SER A 32 3.77 3.58 -5.32
CA SER A 32 4.18 2.53 -6.28
C SER A 32 5.42 1.76 -5.80
N SER A 33 6.30 2.43 -5.05
CA SER A 33 7.55 1.90 -4.50
C SER A 33 7.41 0.86 -3.39
N LEU A 34 6.21 0.67 -2.82
CA LEU A 34 6.02 -0.26 -1.70
C LEU A 34 5.77 -1.70 -2.16
N LYS A 35 6.13 -2.67 -1.33
CA LYS A 35 5.90 -4.09 -1.61
C LYS A 35 4.40 -4.41 -1.54
N PRO A 36 3.80 -5.05 -2.57
CA PRO A 36 2.38 -5.39 -2.58
C PRO A 36 2.02 -6.37 -1.46
N SER A 37 0.76 -6.36 -1.04
CA SER A 37 0.21 -7.43 -0.22
C SER A 37 -0.02 -8.71 -1.05
N LYS A 38 -0.02 -9.88 -0.39
CA LYS A 38 -0.26 -11.17 -1.07
C LYS A 38 -1.58 -11.25 -1.85
N SER A 39 -2.60 -10.46 -1.48
CA SER A 39 -3.93 -10.48 -2.11
C SER A 39 -4.19 -9.27 -3.01
N SER A 40 -3.30 -8.28 -3.04
CA SER A 40 -3.31 -7.28 -4.10
C SER A 40 -2.62 -7.93 -5.30
N ASN A 41 -3.39 -8.60 -6.17
CA ASN A 41 -2.94 -8.84 -7.55
C ASN A 41 -2.95 -7.48 -8.24
N PRO A 42 -1.83 -6.77 -8.44
CA PRO A 42 -1.82 -5.80 -9.51
C PRO A 42 -2.00 -6.60 -10.82
N PRO A 43 -2.74 -6.11 -11.83
CA PRO A 43 -2.59 -6.67 -13.16
C PRO A 43 -1.09 -6.64 -13.46
N LYS A 44 -0.49 -7.80 -13.76
CA LYS A 44 0.89 -7.86 -14.25
C LYS A 44 0.96 -6.84 -15.39
N SER A 45 1.85 -5.85 -15.29
CA SER A 45 2.22 -5.05 -16.44
C SER A 45 2.54 -6.04 -17.56
N LYS A 46 1.74 -6.03 -18.63
CA LYS A 46 2.13 -6.59 -19.91
C LYS A 46 3.30 -5.78 -20.46
#